data_AF-A0A2H0X178-F1
#
_entry.id   AF-A0A2H0X178-F1
#
_cell.length_a   1.000
_cell.length_b   1.000
_cell.length_c   1.000
_cell.angle_alpha   90.00
_cell.angle_beta   90.00
_cell.angle_gamma   90.00
#
_symmetry.space_group_name_H-M   'P 1'
#
loop_
_entity.id
_entity.type
_entity.pdbx_description
1 polymer ?
#
loop_
_entity_poly.entity_id
_entity_poly.type
_entity_poly.pdbx_seq_one_letter_code
_entity_poly.pdbx_strand_id
1 'polypeptide(L)'
;MKIRNLVGGWDNTKKLAVITFFSNLYFYNHVGTLYQQTRGLSLLQVSSIWAVVTGAIFLFEVPTGIVADRIGRKKSVVIAILLQASGEWLYLFANNYLAFVLIALLAGLGYAFLSGANEALVYDSLPTDDKDNRMKRAMGIVGGAYQLAFCVAPLVGGLVVAQLEISFFLRAI
;
A
#
# COMPACT_ATOMS: atom_id res chain seq x y z
N MET A 1 6.51 -25.18 15.81
CA MET A 1 5.91 -24.25 16.81
C MET A 1 4.74 -23.53 16.15
N LYS A 2 3.50 -23.85 16.54
CA LYS A 2 2.23 -23.48 15.87
C LYS A 2 1.69 -22.15 16.41
N ILE A 3 1.75 -21.08 15.63
CA ILE A 3 1.04 -19.82 15.89
C ILE A 3 -0.39 -19.93 15.34
N ARG A 4 -1.17 -20.92 15.81
CA ARG A 4 -2.50 -21.22 15.22
C ARG A 4 -3.69 -20.65 16.00
N ASN A 5 -3.48 -20.13 17.22
CA ASN A 5 -4.58 -19.98 18.19
C ASN A 5 -4.70 -18.60 18.87
N LEU A 6 -4.26 -17.49 18.26
CA LEU A 6 -4.45 -16.17 18.89
C LEU A 6 -5.65 -15.36 18.37
N VAL A 7 -6.32 -15.79 17.30
CA VAL A 7 -7.56 -15.13 16.81
C VAL A 7 -8.58 -16.19 16.40
N GLY A 8 -9.60 -16.36 17.24
CA GLY A 8 -10.61 -17.42 17.20
C GLY A 8 -11.51 -17.44 15.96
N GLY A 9 -12.01 -18.64 15.62
CA GLY A 9 -13.15 -18.92 14.74
C GLY A 9 -13.09 -18.52 13.26
N TRP A 10 -12.20 -17.63 12.86
CA TRP A 10 -12.21 -17.03 11.53
C TRP A 10 -11.33 -17.79 10.55
N ASP A 11 -11.91 -18.08 9.39
CA ASP A 11 -11.19 -18.58 8.22
C ASP A 11 -10.10 -17.57 7.78
N ASN A 12 -9.00 -18.09 7.21
CA ASN A 12 -7.85 -17.30 6.78
C ASN A 12 -8.26 -16.19 5.80
N THR A 13 -9.26 -16.45 4.95
CA THR A 13 -9.85 -15.49 4.03
C THR A 13 -10.41 -14.24 4.72
N LYS A 14 -11.16 -14.43 5.81
CA LYS A 14 -11.76 -13.31 6.57
C LYS A 14 -10.68 -12.51 7.29
N LYS A 15 -9.66 -13.19 7.84
CA LYS A 15 -8.51 -12.54 8.47
C LYS A 15 -7.75 -11.68 7.46
N LEU A 16 -7.46 -12.22 6.28
CA LEU A 16 -6.82 -11.50 5.18
C LEU A 16 -7.64 -10.28 4.72
N ALA A 17 -8.95 -10.42 4.59
CA ALA A 17 -9.83 -9.33 4.19
C ALA A 17 -9.81 -8.17 5.20
N VAL A 18 -9.90 -8.48 6.50
CA VAL A 18 -9.86 -7.46 7.55
C VAL A 18 -8.49 -6.79 7.63
N ILE A 19 -7.40 -7.57 7.58
CA ILE A 19 -6.04 -7.01 7.53
C ILE A 19 -5.90 -6.08 6.30
N THR A 20 -6.38 -6.52 5.14
CA THR A 20 -6.32 -5.72 3.90
C THR A 20 -7.12 -4.42 4.04
N PHE A 21 -8.33 -4.48 4.58
CA PHE A 21 -9.17 -3.29 4.79
C PHE A 21 -8.44 -2.25 5.65
N PHE A 22 -7.98 -2.64 6.83
CA PHE A 22 -7.34 -1.70 7.75
C PHE A 22 -5.97 -1.22 7.26
N SER A 23 -5.17 -2.08 6.63
CA SER A 23 -3.85 -1.71 6.10
C SER A 23 -3.92 -0.79 4.88
N ASN A 24 -5.06 -0.74 4.18
CA ASN A 24 -5.25 0.13 3.00
C ASN A 24 -6.05 1.40 3.32
N LEU A 25 -6.27 1.72 4.60
CA LEU A 25 -6.75 3.04 5.03
C LEU A 25 -5.62 4.07 4.91
N TYR A 26 -5.20 4.36 3.68
CA TYR A 26 -4.19 5.37 3.39
C TYR A 26 -4.80 6.77 3.48
N PHE A 27 -5.05 7.24 4.71
CA PHE A 27 -5.58 8.58 4.94
C PHE A 27 -4.67 9.68 4.34
N TYR A 28 -3.36 9.46 4.35
CA TYR A 28 -2.39 10.42 3.82
C TYR A 28 -2.46 10.57 2.29
N ASN A 29 -2.80 9.52 1.52
CA ASN A 29 -2.80 9.58 0.04
C ASN A 29 -3.74 10.68 -0.47
N HIS A 30 -4.79 10.99 0.29
CA HIS A 30 -5.78 12.02 -0.03
C HIS A 30 -5.31 13.44 0.30
N VAL A 31 -4.38 13.58 1.24
CA VAL A 31 -3.75 14.86 1.61
C VAL A 31 -2.40 15.04 0.91
N GLY A 32 -1.84 13.97 0.32
CA GLY A 32 -0.51 13.95 -0.29
C GLY A 32 -0.35 14.95 -1.42
N THR A 33 -1.38 15.13 -2.25
CA THR A 33 -1.38 16.16 -3.31
C THR A 33 -1.28 17.57 -2.71
N LEU A 34 -2.09 17.88 -1.70
CA LEU A 34 -2.03 19.17 -1.00
C LEU A 34 -0.66 19.38 -0.36
N TYR A 35 -0.13 18.35 0.32
CA TYR A 35 1.21 18.39 0.90
C TYR A 35 2.28 18.70 -0.15
N GLN A 36 2.30 17.99 -1.27
CA GLN A 36 3.24 18.26 -2.37
C GLN A 36 3.09 19.67 -2.95
N GLN A 37 1.86 20.18 -3.07
CA GLN A 37 1.61 21.56 -3.51
C GLN A 37 2.12 22.59 -2.48
N THR A 38 1.97 22.35 -1.17
CA THR A 38 2.57 23.21 -0.14
C THR A 38 4.10 23.18 -0.16
N ARG A 39 4.71 22.13 -0.74
CA ARG A 39 6.15 22.06 -1.04
C ARG A 39 6.53 22.68 -2.39
N GLY A 40 5.59 23.36 -3.06
CA GLY A 40 5.82 24.11 -4.29
C GLY A 40 5.76 23.29 -5.58
N LEU A 41 5.27 22.04 -5.54
CA LEU A 41 5.11 21.22 -6.74
C LEU A 41 3.90 21.67 -7.57
N SER A 42 4.04 21.66 -8.89
CA SER A 42 2.92 21.85 -9.80
C SER A 42 2.04 20.59 -9.90
N LEU A 43 0.78 20.72 -10.31
CA LEU A 43 -0.11 19.57 -10.52
C LEU A 43 0.43 18.56 -11.54
N LEU A 44 1.19 19.04 -12.54
CA LEU A 44 1.86 18.18 -13.50
C LEU A 44 2.95 17.35 -12.83
N GLN A 45 3.75 17.98 -11.94
CA GLN A 45 4.78 17.29 -11.16
C GLN A 45 4.15 16.25 -10.23
N VAL A 46 3.08 16.60 -9.52
CA VAL A 46 2.32 15.66 -8.67
C VAL A 46 1.86 14.44 -9.48
N SER A 47 1.20 14.67 -10.62
CA SER A 47 0.73 13.59 -11.48
C SER A 47 1.87 12.72 -12.02
N SER A 48 3.00 13.34 -12.37
CA SER A 48 4.16 12.62 -12.88
C SER A 48 4.84 11.72 -11.84
N ILE A 49 4.75 12.04 -10.54
CA ILE A 49 5.25 11.18 -9.46
C ILE A 49 4.54 9.83 -9.50
N TRP A 50 3.22 9.81 -9.69
CA TRP A 50 2.48 8.55 -9.83
C TRP A 50 2.89 7.77 -11.08
N ALA A 51 3.15 8.46 -12.20
CA ALA A 51 3.69 7.83 -13.40
C ALA A 51 5.08 7.23 -13.18
N VAL A 52 5.92 7.86 -12.34
CA VAL A 52 7.22 7.29 -11.93
C VAL A 52 7.02 6.04 -11.10
N VAL A 53 6.08 6.03 -10.15
CA VAL A 53 5.76 4.82 -9.36
C VAL A 53 5.38 3.66 -10.27
N THR A 54 4.42 3.86 -11.18
CA THR A 54 3.95 2.79 -12.07
C THR A 54 5.02 2.34 -13.06
N GLY A 55 5.82 3.28 -13.60
CA GLY A 55 6.97 2.96 -14.44
C GLY A 55 8.03 2.14 -13.69
N ALA A 56 8.30 2.46 -12.42
CA ALA A 56 9.21 1.72 -11.57
C ALA A 56 8.69 0.31 -11.24
N ILE A 57 7.39 0.16 -10.96
CA ILE A 57 6.77 -1.16 -10.76
C ILE A 57 7.04 -2.03 -11.97
N PHE A 58 6.68 -1.54 -13.16
CA PHE A 58 6.85 -2.27 -14.42
C PHE A 58 8.33 -2.64 -14.66
N LEU A 59 9.24 -1.71 -14.43
CA LEU A 59 10.67 -1.94 -14.61
C LEU A 59 11.23 -3.01 -13.65
N PHE A 60 10.76 -3.00 -12.40
CA PHE A 60 11.29 -3.86 -11.34
C PHE A 60 10.53 -5.18 -11.16
N GLU A 61 9.38 -5.37 -11.78
CA GLU A 61 8.54 -6.56 -11.64
C GLU A 61 9.29 -7.86 -11.97
N VAL A 62 9.94 -7.92 -13.15
CA VAL A 62 10.71 -9.11 -13.56
C VAL A 62 11.95 -9.33 -12.67
N PRO A 63 12.82 -8.32 -12.43
CA PRO A 63 13.97 -8.49 -11.54
C PRO A 63 13.59 -8.94 -10.12
N THR A 64 12.58 -8.31 -9.53
CA THR A 64 12.15 -8.62 -8.15
C THR A 64 11.49 -9.98 -8.05
N GLY A 65 10.78 -10.43 -9.09
CA GLY A 65 10.28 -11.81 -9.21
C GLY A 65 11.40 -12.84 -9.15
N ILE A 66 12.46 -12.66 -9.96
CA ILE A 66 13.63 -13.57 -9.95
C ILE A 66 14.30 -13.59 -8.57
N VAL A 67 14.45 -12.42 -7.94
CA VAL A 67 15.00 -12.33 -6.58
C VAL A 67 14.11 -13.08 -5.60
N ALA A 68 12.79 -12.90 -5.69
CA ALA A 68 11.83 -13.53 -4.78
C ALA A 68 11.84 -15.06 -4.87
N ASP A 69 12.01 -15.61 -6.06
CA ASP A 69 12.14 -17.05 -6.26
C ASP A 69 13.42 -17.62 -5.62
N ARG A 70 14.50 -16.83 -5.55
CA ARG A 70 15.77 -17.25 -4.92
C ARG A 70 15.78 -17.11 -3.40
N ILE A 71 15.31 -15.98 -2.87
CA ILE A 71 15.38 -15.71 -1.42
C ILE A 71 14.16 -16.21 -0.65
N GLY A 72 13.11 -16.59 -1.37
CA GLY A 72 11.84 -17.05 -0.84
C GLY A 72 10.85 -15.91 -0.61
N ARG A 73 9.59 -16.21 -0.90
CA ARG A 73 8.46 -15.25 -0.92
C ARG A 73 8.27 -14.48 0.38
N LYS A 74 8.46 -15.14 1.54
CA LYS A 74 8.37 -14.48 2.85
C LYS A 74 9.38 -13.36 3.02
N LYS A 75 10.63 -13.55 2.56
CA LYS A 75 11.67 -12.51 2.65
C LYS A 75 11.36 -11.36 1.69
N SER A 76 10.82 -11.65 0.50
CA SER A 76 10.37 -10.63 -0.44
C SER A 76 9.30 -9.72 0.15
N VAL A 77 8.31 -10.27 0.86
CA VAL A 77 7.31 -9.47 1.56
C VAL A 77 7.93 -8.58 2.64
N VAL A 78 8.89 -9.10 3.41
CA VAL A 78 9.60 -8.28 4.41
C VAL A 78 10.36 -7.13 3.76
N ILE A 79 11.06 -7.39 2.64
CA ILE A 79 11.75 -6.35 1.87
C ILE A 79 10.75 -5.31 1.35
N ALA A 80 9.63 -5.74 0.78
CA ALA A 80 8.58 -4.84 0.31
C ALA A 80 8.04 -3.92 1.42
N ILE A 81 7.82 -4.47 2.62
CA ILE A 81 7.34 -3.70 3.78
C ILE A 81 8.40 -2.69 4.22
N LEU A 82 9.67 -3.09 4.29
CA LEU A 82 10.76 -2.19 4.68
C LEU A 82 10.94 -1.05 3.67
N LEU A 83 10.90 -1.36 2.37
CA LEU A 83 10.99 -0.36 1.30
C LEU A 83 9.83 0.63 1.39
N GLN A 84 8.59 0.15 1.50
CA GLN A 84 7.42 1.02 1.63
C GLN A 84 7.50 1.87 2.90
N ALA A 85 7.77 1.28 4.07
CA ALA A 85 7.90 2.02 5.32
C ALA A 85 9.00 3.09 5.26
N SER A 86 10.14 2.79 4.63
CA SER A 86 11.20 3.76 4.43
C SER A 86 10.80 4.88 3.48
N GLY A 87 10.04 4.58 2.41
CA GLY A 87 9.49 5.58 1.49
C GLY A 87 8.53 6.53 2.19
N GLU A 88 7.61 6.00 3.00
CA GLU A 88 6.68 6.80 3.81
C GLU A 88 7.42 7.70 4.80
N TRP A 89 8.46 7.18 5.45
CA TRP A 89 9.25 7.96 6.39
C TRP A 89 10.03 9.09 5.69
N LEU A 90 10.64 8.80 4.54
CA LEU A 90 11.36 9.80 3.73
C LEU A 90 10.42 10.87 3.15
N TYR A 91 9.17 10.51 2.85
CA TYR A 91 8.15 11.43 2.35
C TYR A 91 7.90 12.62 3.27
N LEU A 92 7.99 12.43 4.60
CA LEU A 92 7.84 13.49 5.59
C LEU A 92 8.90 14.59 5.47
N PHE A 93 10.08 14.25 4.94
CA PHE A 93 11.22 15.16 4.81
C PHE A 93 11.42 15.67 3.38
N ALA A 94 10.58 15.23 2.44
CA ALA A 94 10.68 15.64 1.05
C ALA A 94 10.23 17.11 0.87
N ASN A 95 11.11 17.92 0.27
CA ASN A 95 10.91 19.36 0.09
C ASN A 95 11.00 19.83 -1.36
N ASN A 96 11.26 18.92 -2.30
CA ASN A 96 11.37 19.26 -3.72
C ASN A 96 10.96 18.08 -4.59
N TYR A 97 10.70 18.36 -5.87
CA TYR A 97 10.23 17.36 -6.83
C TYR A 97 11.18 16.15 -6.94
N LEU A 98 12.50 16.36 -6.96
CA LEU A 98 13.46 15.27 -7.11
C LEU A 98 13.41 14.30 -5.92
N ALA A 99 13.26 14.81 -4.70
CA ALA A 99 13.09 13.97 -3.51
C ALA A 99 11.85 13.07 -3.64
N PHE A 100 10.73 13.62 -4.09
CA PHE A 100 9.52 12.83 -4.33
C PHE A 100 9.68 11.80 -5.46
N VAL A 101 10.44 12.10 -6.51
CA VAL A 101 10.78 11.13 -7.57
C VAL A 101 11.60 9.96 -7.01
N LEU A 102 12.60 10.22 -6.17
CA LEU A 102 13.39 9.15 -5.54
C LEU A 102 12.53 8.28 -4.63
N ILE A 103 11.63 8.89 -3.86
CA ILE A 103 10.66 8.16 -3.03
C ILE A 103 9.70 7.34 -3.90
N ALA A 104 9.25 7.87 -5.03
CA ALA A 104 8.40 7.14 -5.97
C ALA A 104 9.09 5.90 -6.56
N LEU A 105 10.38 6.00 -6.90
CA LEU A 105 11.17 4.84 -7.34
C LEU A 105 11.27 3.78 -6.24
N LEU A 106 11.50 4.20 -5.00
CA LEU A 106 11.58 3.32 -3.83
C LEU A 106 10.25 2.61 -3.57
N ALA A 107 9.14 3.37 -3.66
CA ALA A 107 7.79 2.84 -3.53
C ALA A 107 7.49 1.83 -4.65
N GLY A 108 7.79 2.16 -5.90
CA GLY A 108 7.60 1.27 -7.04
C GLY A 108 8.38 -0.05 -6.91
N LEU A 109 9.63 0.01 -6.42
CA LEU A 109 10.41 -1.19 -6.09
C LEU A 109 9.75 -2.02 -4.98
N GLY A 110 9.25 -1.38 -3.92
CA GLY A 110 8.52 -2.04 -2.85
C GLY A 110 7.26 -2.74 -3.34
N TYR A 111 6.47 -2.07 -4.20
CA TYR A 111 5.29 -2.65 -4.82
C TYR A 111 5.62 -3.85 -5.72
N ALA A 112 6.70 -3.78 -6.50
CA ALA A 112 7.14 -4.88 -7.36
C ALA A 112 7.49 -6.13 -6.53
N PHE A 113 8.20 -5.99 -5.41
CA PHE A 113 8.46 -7.12 -4.49
C PHE A 113 7.18 -7.71 -3.88
N LEU A 114 6.13 -6.90 -3.71
CA LEU A 114 4.87 -7.34 -3.11
C LEU A 114 3.95 -8.04 -4.11
N SER A 115 3.89 -7.60 -5.37
CA SER A 115 2.88 -8.07 -6.35
C SER A 115 2.93 -9.58 -6.57
N GLY A 116 4.14 -10.15 -6.75
CA GLY A 116 4.30 -11.59 -6.96
C GLY A 116 4.28 -12.44 -5.69
N ALA A 117 4.62 -11.87 -4.53
CA ALA A 117 4.75 -12.63 -3.29
C ALA A 117 3.42 -12.75 -2.52
N ASN A 118 2.54 -11.76 -2.62
CA ASN A 118 1.32 -11.70 -1.83
C ASN A 118 0.30 -12.75 -2.28
N GLU A 119 -0.03 -12.80 -3.59
CA GLU A 119 -1.02 -13.77 -4.11
C GLU A 119 -0.58 -15.21 -3.89
N ALA A 120 0.71 -15.46 -4.12
CA ALA A 120 1.36 -16.71 -3.85
C ALA A 120 1.23 -17.19 -2.40
N LEU A 121 1.50 -16.31 -1.43
CA LEU A 121 1.38 -16.66 -0.01
C LEU A 121 -0.07 -16.92 0.40
N VAL A 122 -1.03 -16.19 -0.18
CA VAL A 122 -2.45 -16.45 0.02
C VAL A 122 -2.80 -17.84 -0.53
N TYR A 123 -2.39 -18.15 -1.76
CA TYR A 123 -2.63 -19.46 -2.39
C TYR A 123 -2.02 -20.63 -1.59
N ASP A 124 -0.79 -20.45 -1.10
CA ASP A 124 -0.10 -21.43 -0.26
C ASP A 124 -0.79 -21.65 1.10
N SER A 125 -1.50 -20.64 1.61
CA SER A 125 -2.23 -20.70 2.89
C SER A 125 -3.61 -21.35 2.81
N LEU A 126 -4.13 -21.57 1.60
CA LEU A 126 -5.46 -22.15 1.39
C LEU A 126 -5.44 -23.69 1.56
N PRO A 127 -6.55 -24.28 2.06
CA PRO A 127 -6.76 -25.74 2.09
C PRO A 127 -6.56 -26.37 0.70
N THR A 128 -6.11 -27.62 0.64
CA THR A 128 -5.79 -28.32 -0.63
C THR A 128 -7.01 -28.71 -1.47
N ASP A 129 -8.20 -28.73 -0.88
CA ASP A 129 -9.46 -28.99 -1.59
C ASP A 129 -9.97 -27.75 -2.32
N ASP A 130 -10.25 -27.90 -3.62
CA ASP A 130 -10.85 -26.85 -4.46
C ASP A 130 -10.10 -25.50 -4.41
N LYS A 131 -8.76 -25.57 -4.39
CA LYS A 131 -7.86 -24.42 -4.20
C LYS A 131 -8.15 -23.26 -5.15
N ASP A 132 -8.42 -23.55 -6.41
CA ASP A 132 -8.60 -22.51 -7.43
C ASP A 132 -9.90 -21.72 -7.23
N ASN A 133 -11.01 -22.39 -6.89
CA ASN A 133 -12.26 -21.70 -6.57
C ASN A 133 -12.18 -20.95 -5.23
N ARG A 134 -11.49 -21.52 -4.24
CA ARG A 134 -11.22 -20.83 -2.96
C ARG A 134 -10.34 -19.60 -3.16
N MET A 135 -9.34 -19.68 -4.03
CA MET A 135 -8.48 -18.55 -4.39
C MET A 135 -9.28 -17.43 -5.06
N LYS A 136 -10.12 -17.77 -6.06
CA LYS A 136 -11.01 -16.79 -6.70
C LYS A 136 -11.92 -16.10 -5.69
N ARG A 137 -12.52 -16.87 -4.77
CA ARG A 137 -13.37 -16.31 -3.71
C ARG A 137 -12.57 -15.43 -2.74
N ALA A 138 -11.37 -15.87 -2.35
CA ALA A 138 -10.51 -15.12 -1.46
C ALA A 138 -10.07 -13.78 -2.08
N MET A 139 -9.63 -13.79 -3.34
CA MET A 139 -9.26 -12.58 -4.06
C MET A 139 -10.45 -11.66 -4.30
N GLY A 140 -11.66 -12.20 -4.54
CA GLY A 140 -12.87 -11.40 -4.60
C GLY A 140 -13.19 -10.67 -3.29
N ILE A 141 -13.08 -11.37 -2.15
CA ILE A 141 -13.33 -10.76 -0.83
C ILE A 141 -12.22 -9.75 -0.45
N VAL A 142 -10.96 -10.11 -0.67
CA VAL A 142 -9.80 -9.23 -0.40
C VAL A 142 -9.84 -7.99 -1.28
N GLY A 143 -10.13 -8.15 -2.58
CA GLY A 143 -10.33 -7.03 -3.50
C GLY A 143 -11.51 -6.14 -3.10
N GLY A 144 -12.63 -6.73 -2.68
CA GLY A 144 -13.77 -5.97 -2.15
C GLY A 144 -13.42 -5.16 -0.90
N ALA A 145 -12.67 -5.75 0.03
CA ALA A 145 -12.18 -5.07 1.22
C ALA A 145 -11.21 -3.91 0.88
N TYR A 146 -10.33 -4.11 -0.09
CA TYR A 146 -9.44 -3.06 -0.59
C TYR A 146 -10.24 -1.87 -1.17
N GLN A 147 -11.24 -2.14 -2.01
CA GLN A 147 -12.07 -1.08 -2.59
C GLN A 147 -12.89 -0.33 -1.54
N LEU A 148 -13.43 -1.03 -0.54
CA LEU A 148 -14.12 -0.40 0.58
C LEU A 148 -13.19 0.52 1.38
N ALA A 149 -11.95 0.12 1.64
CA ALA A 149 -10.96 0.98 2.28
C ALA A 149 -10.68 2.24 1.45
N PHE A 150 -10.58 2.10 0.13
CA PHE A 150 -10.43 3.22 -0.81
C PHE A 150 -11.63 4.17 -0.86
N CYS A 151 -12.85 3.71 -0.54
CA CYS A 151 -14.01 4.59 -0.39
C CYS A 151 -14.04 5.30 0.97
N VAL A 152 -13.68 4.60 2.05
CA VAL A 152 -13.78 5.12 3.43
C VAL A 152 -12.62 6.08 3.76
N ALA A 153 -11.40 5.78 3.33
CA ALA A 153 -10.22 6.58 3.61
C ALA A 153 -10.32 8.05 3.15
N PRO A 154 -10.76 8.38 1.91
CA PRO A 154 -10.95 9.77 1.48
C PRO A 154 -12.00 10.51 2.30
N LEU A 155 -13.13 9.85 2.61
CA LEU A 155 -14.23 10.47 3.35
C LEU A 155 -13.79 10.89 4.75
N VAL A 156 -13.13 9.98 5.46
CA VAL A 156 -12.63 10.26 6.81
C VAL A 156 -11.44 11.22 6.77
N GLY A 157 -10.49 11.02 5.84
CA GLY A 157 -9.32 11.89 5.69
C GLY A 157 -9.71 13.33 5.35
N GLY A 158 -10.66 13.52 4.43
CA GLY A 158 -11.20 14.83 4.07
C GLY A 158 -11.92 15.51 5.24
N LEU A 159 -12.72 14.78 6.02
CA LEU A 159 -13.38 15.34 7.22
C LEU A 159 -12.38 15.78 8.30
N VAL A 160 -11.33 14.99 8.54
CA VAL A 160 -10.27 15.32 9.51
C VAL A 160 -9.51 16.58 9.07
N VAL A 161 -9.15 16.68 7.78
CA VAL A 161 -8.46 17.88 7.24
C VAL A 161 -9.37 19.10 7.27
N ALA A 162 -10.65 18.97 6.89
CA ALA A 162 -11.59 20.09 6.93
C ALA A 162 -11.75 20.69 8.34
N GLN A 163 -11.73 19.85 9.38
CA GLN A 163 -11.78 20.32 10.77
C GLN A 163 -10.45 20.96 11.23
N LEU A 164 -9.31 20.50 10.70
CA LEU A 164 -7.99 21.06 10.97
C LEU A 164 -7.76 22.41 10.26
N GLU A 165 -8.20 22.56 9.01
CA GLU A 165 -8.08 23.83 8.29
C GLU A 165 -8.93 24.94 8.94
N ILE A 166 -10.17 24.66 9.35
CA ILE A 166 -11.00 25.68 10.02
C ILE A 166 -10.36 26.15 11.33
N SER A 167 -9.79 25.24 12.13
CA SER A 167 -9.17 25.58 13.40
C SER A 167 -7.78 26.24 13.25
N PHE A 168 -7.03 25.93 12.18
CA PHE A 168 -5.77 26.60 11.86
C PHE A 168 -5.99 27.99 11.22
N PHE A 169 -7.02 28.13 10.38
CA PHE A 169 -7.42 29.39 9.74
C PHE A 169 -7.98 30.39 10.76
N LEU A 170 -8.77 29.93 11.74
CA LEU A 170 -9.27 30.77 12.86
C LEU A 170 -8.18 31.20 13.85
N ARG A 171 -7.00 30.56 13.86
CA ARG A 171 -5.84 30.98 14.66
C ARG A 171 -4.90 31.93 13.92
N ALA A 172 -5.09 32.11 12.61
CA ALA A 172 -4.29 32.96 11.75
C ALA A 172 -4.92 34.36 11.51
N ILE A 173 -6.12 34.61 12.08
CA ILE A 173 -6.80 35.91 12.16
C ILE A 173 -6.81 36.33 13.63
#